data_AF-A0A3P3DER2-F1
#
_entry.id   AF-A0A3P3DER2-F1
#
_cell.length_a   1.000
_cell.length_b   1.000
_cell.length_c   1.000
_cell.angle_alpha   90.00
_cell.angle_beta   90.00
_cell.angle_gamma   90.00
#
_symmetry.space_group_name_H-M   'P 1'
#
loop_
_entity.id
_entity.type
_entity.pdbx_description
1 polymer ?
#
loop_
_entity_poly.entity_id
_entity_poly.type
_entity_poly.pdbx_seq_one_letter_code
_entity_poly.pdbx_strand_id
1 'polypeptide(L)'
;MNWATRALLGPGLWALAFALIYAVHGLGCARGWVLQPAPLGNLHVFTLNTLWLAALAGAIVILWRTPRGDGTGAQIARAGGWIGLASIALTLFPVMGLSSCEILPP
;
A
#
# COMPACT_ATOMS: atom_id res chain seq x y z
N MET A 1 -11.55 24.98 5.43
CA MET A 1 -10.27 24.33 5.81
C MET A 1 -10.25 22.82 5.53
N ASN A 2 -11.03 22.31 4.57
CA ASN A 2 -11.10 20.87 4.25
C ASN A 2 -10.00 20.39 3.28
N TRP A 3 -9.23 21.31 2.70
CA TRP A 3 -8.22 20.97 1.71
C TRP A 3 -6.97 20.36 2.37
N ALA A 4 -6.61 20.79 3.60
CA ALA A 4 -5.46 20.27 4.32
C ALA A 4 -5.65 18.81 4.71
N THR A 5 -6.82 18.44 5.24
CA THR A 5 -7.15 17.05 5.55
C THR A 5 -7.20 16.19 4.29
N ARG A 6 -7.78 16.71 3.19
CA ARG A 6 -7.78 16.01 1.88
C ARG A 6 -6.38 15.79 1.33
N ALA A 7 -5.47 16.75 1.50
CA ALA A 7 -4.07 16.62 1.08
C ALA A 7 -3.33 15.51 1.84
N LEU A 8 -3.72 15.23 3.09
CA LEU A 8 -3.12 14.18 3.91
C LEU A 8 -3.71 12.79 3.65
N LEU A 9 -4.84 12.65 2.94
CA LEU A 9 -5.46 11.34 2.71
C LEU A 9 -4.55 10.39 1.94
N GLY A 10 -3.88 10.88 0.89
CA GLY A 10 -2.95 10.08 0.10
C GLY A 10 -1.75 9.59 0.91
N PRO A 11 -0.94 10.49 1.51
CA PRO A 11 0.20 10.10 2.35
C PRO A 11 -0.22 9.29 3.59
N GLY A 12 -1.38 9.60 4.19
CA GLY A 12 -1.92 8.85 5.33
C GLY A 12 -2.27 7.41 4.96
N LEU A 13 -2.92 7.19 3.81
CA LEU A 13 -3.18 5.84 3.30
C LEU A 13 -1.86 5.09 3.02
N TRP A 14 -0.88 5.76 2.42
CA TRP A 14 0.44 5.17 2.19
C TRP A 14 1.10 4.73 3.49
N ALA A 15 1.16 5.60 4.50
CA ALA A 15 1.77 5.28 5.79
C ALA A 15 1.08 4.08 6.47
N LEU A 16 -0.25 4.05 6.45
CA LEU A 16 -1.04 2.93 6.97
C LEU A 16 -0.75 1.63 6.21
N ALA A 17 -0.80 1.67 4.88
CA ALA A 17 -0.54 0.50 4.03
C ALA A 17 0.89 -0.03 4.23
N PHE A 18 1.87 0.86 4.31
CA PHE A 18 3.27 0.52 4.56
C PHE A 18 3.44 -0.22 5.89
N ALA A 19 2.93 0.35 6.98
CA ALA A 19 3.01 -0.27 8.30
C ALA A 19 2.31 -1.64 8.34
N LEU A 20 1.11 -1.72 7.75
CA LEU A 20 0.33 -2.95 7.71
C LEU A 20 1.05 -4.05 6.92
N ILE A 21 1.52 -3.75 5.71
CA ILE A 21 2.18 -4.73 4.84
C ILE A 21 3.46 -5.25 5.49
N TYR A 22 4.28 -4.40 6.11
CA TYR A 22 5.47 -4.85 6.82
C TYR A 22 5.16 -5.69 8.06
N ALA A 23 4.12 -5.33 8.81
CA ALA A 23 3.67 -6.14 9.95
C ALA A 23 3.19 -7.53 9.49
N VAL A 24 2.38 -7.59 8.42
CA VAL A 24 1.89 -8.85 7.84
C VAL A 24 3.01 -9.66 7.22
N HIS A 25 4.02 -9.02 6.63
CA HIS A 25 5.22 -9.69 6.13
C HIS A 25 5.94 -10.44 7.26
N GLY A 26 6.27 -9.75 8.36
CA GLY A 26 6.89 -10.39 9.52
C GLY A 26 6.05 -11.53 10.10
N LEU A 27 4.74 -11.33 10.18
CA LEU A 27 3.79 -12.35 10.62
C LEU A 27 3.77 -13.58 9.72
N GLY A 28 3.81 -13.37 8.40
CA GLY A 28 3.80 -14.43 7.40
C GLY A 28 5.09 -15.24 7.41
N CYS A 29 6.25 -14.60 7.63
CA CYS A 29 7.51 -15.33 7.81
C CYS A 29 7.47 -16.16 9.10
N ALA A 30 7.03 -15.59 10.23
CA ALA A 30 6.95 -16.30 11.52
C ALA A 30 5.98 -17.50 11.51
N ARG A 31 4.97 -17.49 10.63
CA ARG A 31 3.97 -18.56 10.50
C ARG A 31 4.21 -19.49 9.31
N GLY A 32 5.33 -19.36 8.60
CA GLY A 32 5.65 -20.23 7.48
C GLY A 32 4.65 -20.14 6.32
N TRP A 33 4.06 -18.97 6.07
CA TRP A 33 3.09 -18.77 4.99
C TRP A 33 3.66 -19.08 3.59
N VAL A 34 4.98 -19.07 3.44
CA VAL A 34 5.67 -19.48 2.20
C VAL A 34 5.42 -20.96 1.88
N LEU A 35 5.17 -21.80 2.89
CA LEU A 35 4.87 -23.23 2.74
C LEU A 35 3.38 -23.53 2.54
N GLN A 36 2.52 -22.53 2.74
CA GLN A 36 1.07 -22.69 2.67
C GLN A 36 0.57 -22.37 1.25
N PRO A 37 -0.27 -23.22 0.64
CA PRO A 37 -0.81 -22.95 -0.68
C PRO A 37 -1.83 -21.80 -0.64
N ALA A 38 -1.93 -21.06 -1.74
CA ALA A 38 -2.94 -20.03 -1.98
C ALA A 38 -3.47 -20.14 -3.41
N PRO A 39 -4.57 -19.44 -3.78
CA PRO A 39 -5.11 -19.49 -5.15
C PRO A 39 -4.09 -19.17 -6.24
N LEU A 40 -3.11 -18.29 -5.94
CA LEU A 40 -1.98 -17.97 -6.80
C LEU A 40 -0.68 -18.00 -5.98
N GLY A 41 0.17 -18.99 -6.23
CA GLY A 41 1.46 -19.14 -5.52
C GLY A 41 1.29 -19.61 -4.07
N ASN A 42 2.05 -19.00 -3.15
CA ASN A 42 1.96 -19.28 -1.71
C ASN A 42 1.18 -18.18 -0.97
N LEU A 43 0.72 -18.50 0.24
CA LEU A 43 -0.06 -17.60 1.08
C LEU A 43 0.66 -16.28 1.37
N HIS A 44 1.98 -16.32 1.55
CA HIS A 44 2.77 -15.12 1.84
C HIS A 44 2.69 -14.10 0.70
N VAL A 45 3.08 -14.51 -0.51
CA VAL A 45 3.07 -13.65 -1.70
C VAL A 45 1.64 -13.23 -2.04
N PHE A 46 0.68 -14.15 -1.95
CA PHE A 46 -0.72 -13.87 -2.25
C PHE A 46 -1.30 -12.78 -1.33
N THR A 47 -1.11 -12.90 -0.01
CA THR A 47 -1.64 -11.92 0.95
C THR A 47 -1.00 -10.55 0.77
N LEU A 48 0.32 -10.48 0.59
CA LEU A 48 1.02 -9.21 0.44
C LEU A 48 0.64 -8.50 -0.87
N ASN A 49 0.51 -9.25 -1.98
CA ASN A 49 0.03 -8.70 -3.25
C ASN A 49 -1.40 -8.18 -3.14
N THR A 50 -2.28 -8.92 -2.45
CA THR A 50 -3.67 -8.51 -2.26
C THR A 50 -3.76 -7.21 -1.47
N LEU A 51 -2.96 -7.06 -0.40
CA LEU A 51 -2.90 -5.84 0.39
C LEU A 51 -2.36 -4.65 -0.43
N TRP A 52 -1.32 -4.88 -1.24
CA TRP A 52 -0.77 -3.85 -2.12
C TRP A 52 -1.78 -3.37 -3.17
N LEU A 53 -2.46 -4.31 -3.85
CA LEU A 53 -3.51 -3.99 -4.82
C LEU A 53 -4.69 -3.26 -4.17
N ALA A 54 -5.08 -3.65 -2.96
CA ALA A 54 -6.12 -2.95 -2.20
C ALA A 54 -5.69 -1.52 -1.84
N ALA A 55 -4.44 -1.30 -1.44
CA ALA A 55 -3.90 0.02 -1.15
C ALA A 55 -3.83 0.90 -2.42
N LEU A 56 -3.42 0.34 -3.56
CA LEU A 56 -3.44 1.01 -4.86
C LEU A 56 -4.86 1.43 -5.25
N ALA A 57 -5.82 0.51 -5.15
CA ALA A 57 -7.22 0.81 -5.43
C ALA A 57 -7.74 1.93 -4.52
N GLY A 58 -7.40 1.90 -3.23
CA GLY A 58 -7.73 2.96 -2.28
C GLY A 58 -7.15 4.31 -2.68
N ALA A 59 -5.89 4.37 -3.10
CA ALA A 59 -5.24 5.60 -3.54
C ALA A 59 -5.84 6.16 -4.84
N ILE A 60 -6.18 5.29 -5.79
CA ILE A 60 -6.90 5.67 -7.02
C ILE A 60 -8.27 6.26 -6.67
N VAL A 61 -9.02 5.64 -5.75
CA VAL A 61 -10.32 6.15 -5.30
C VAL A 61 -10.19 7.52 -4.63
N ILE A 62 -9.18 7.73 -3.78
CA ILE A 62 -8.89 9.04 -3.18
C ILE A 62 -8.64 10.08 -4.28
N LEU A 63 -7.78 9.76 -5.24
CA LEU A 63 -7.43 10.67 -6.33
C LEU A 63 -8.63 10.99 -7.24
N TRP A 64 -9.46 9.99 -7.55
CA TRP A 64 -10.67 10.15 -8.37
C TRP A 64 -11.75 10.96 -7.67
N ARG A 65 -11.92 10.80 -6.35
CA ARG A 65 -12.89 11.56 -5.56
C ARG A 65 -12.40 12.95 -5.16
N THR A 66 -11.12 13.25 -5.35
CA THR A 66 -10.59 14.58 -5.08
C THR A 66 -11.10 15.56 -6.15
N PRO A 67 -11.81 16.64 -5.76
CA PRO A 67 -12.38 17.57 -6.73
C PRO A 67 -11.32 18.22 -7.62
N ARG A 68 -11.63 18.36 -8.90
CA ARG A 68 -10.84 19.15 -9.85
C ARG A 68 -11.35 20.59 -9.76
N GLY A 69 -10.48 21.52 -9.37
CA GLY A 69 -10.81 22.94 -9.30
C GLY A 69 -9.54 23.78 -9.39
N ASP A 70 -9.69 25.04 -9.75
CA ASP A 70 -8.57 25.91 -10.13
C ASP A 70 -7.89 26.62 -8.95
N GLY A 71 -8.39 26.39 -7.73
CA GLY A 71 -7.81 26.98 -6.52
C GLY A 71 -6.59 26.21 -5.98
N THR A 72 -5.63 26.94 -5.38
CA THR A 72 -4.41 26.38 -4.77
C THR A 72 -4.69 25.22 -3.80
N GLY A 73 -5.74 25.31 -2.99
CA GLY A 73 -6.12 24.22 -2.07
C GLY A 73 -6.54 22.92 -2.77
N ALA A 74 -7.19 23.01 -3.94
CA ALA A 74 -7.57 21.84 -4.74
C ALA A 74 -6.34 21.21 -5.41
N GLN A 75 -5.40 22.04 -5.87
CA GLN A 75 -4.12 21.56 -6.40
C GLN A 75 -3.30 20.83 -5.33
N ILE A 76 -3.19 21.39 -4.11
CA ILE A 76 -2.48 20.76 -2.99
C ILE A 76 -3.14 19.43 -2.60
N ALA A 77 -4.48 19.39 -2.52
CA ALA A 77 -5.20 18.15 -2.22
C ALA A 77 -4.92 17.06 -3.26
N ARG A 78 -4.91 17.43 -4.54
CA ARG A 78 -4.63 16.51 -5.65
C ARG A 78 -3.16 16.06 -5.68
N ALA A 79 -2.23 16.96 -5.36
CA ALA A 79 -0.82 16.62 -5.20
C ALA A 79 -0.64 15.58 -4.09
N GLY A 80 -1.32 15.75 -2.94
CA GLY A 80 -1.36 14.75 -1.87
C GLY A 80 -1.84 13.38 -2.34
N GLY A 81 -2.93 13.33 -3.12
CA GLY A 81 -3.42 12.08 -3.72
C GLY A 81 -2.39 11.41 -4.63
N TRP A 82 -1.71 12.18 -5.49
CA TRP A 82 -0.65 11.67 -6.36
C TRP A 82 0.58 11.18 -5.59
N ILE A 83 0.98 11.90 -4.54
CA ILE A 83 2.08 11.48 -3.65
C ILE A 83 1.74 10.12 -3.05
N GLY A 84 0.55 9.97 -2.45
CA GLY A 84 0.12 8.68 -1.89
C GLY A 84 0.13 7.55 -2.91
N LEU A 85 -0.42 7.78 -4.10
CA LEU A 85 -0.45 6.78 -5.19
C LEU A 85 0.95 6.39 -5.64
N ALA A 86 1.82 7.36 -5.92
CA ALA A 86 3.19 7.12 -6.36
C ALA A 86 4.01 6.42 -5.27
N SER A 87 3.88 6.84 -4.02
CA SER A 87 4.55 6.20 -2.89
C SER A 87 4.10 4.75 -2.71
N ILE A 88 2.80 4.45 -2.76
CA ILE A 88 2.31 3.06 -2.69
C ILE A 88 2.80 2.24 -3.89
N ALA A 89 2.72 2.79 -5.10
CA ALA A 89 3.16 2.09 -6.31
C ALA A 89 4.65 1.76 -6.28
N LEU A 90 5.51 2.68 -5.83
CA LEU A 90 6.97 2.51 -5.91
C LEU A 90 7.56 1.84 -4.68
N THR A 91 7.09 2.17 -3.47
CA THR A 91 7.72 1.68 -2.22
C THR A 91 7.20 0.32 -1.77
N LEU A 92 6.01 -0.09 -2.22
CA LEU A 92 5.41 -1.38 -1.86
C LEU A 92 5.47 -2.42 -2.99
N PHE A 93 5.82 -2.01 -4.21
CA PHE A 93 6.16 -2.95 -5.30
C PHE A 93 7.28 -3.96 -4.96
N PRO A 94 8.34 -3.60 -4.21
CA PRO A 94 9.42 -4.53 -3.85
C PRO A 94 8.94 -5.78 -3.11
N VAL A 95 7.78 -5.71 -2.46
CA VAL A 95 7.16 -6.83 -1.72
C VAL A 95 6.82 -8.01 -2.65
N MET A 96 6.73 -7.79 -3.96
CA MET A 96 6.45 -8.83 -4.95
C MET A 96 7.63 -9.78 -5.24
N GLY A 97 8.87 -9.41 -4.90
CA GLY A 97 10.04 -10.19 -5.32
C GLY A 97 11.26 -10.16 -4.41
N LEU A 98 11.32 -9.25 -3.43
CA LEU A 98 12.44 -9.13 -2.49
C LEU A 98 12.10 -9.60 -1.07
N SER A 99 10.88 -10.11 -0.85
CA SER A 99 10.43 -10.67 0.43
C SER A 99 11.07 -12.05 0.66
N SER A 100 12.35 -12.04 1.02
CA SER A 100 13.09 -13.24 1.42
C SER A 100 12.76 -13.57 2.88
N CYS A 101 11.70 -14.35 3.10
CA CYS A 101 11.63 -15.10 4.36
C CYS A 101 12.72 -16.17 4.33
N GLU A 102 13.75 -16.02 5.16
CA GLU A 102 14.70 -17.11 5.40
C GLU A 102 14.00 -18.18 6.22
N ILE A 103 13.83 -19.36 5.63
CA ILE A 103 13.43 -20.55 6.38
C ILE A 103 14.65 -20.93 7.22
N LEU A 104 14.68 -20.53 8.49
CA LEU A 104 15.72 -21.01 9.39
C LEU A 104 15.54 -22.53 9.53
N PRO A 105 16.57 -23.36 9.24
CA PRO A 105 16.52 -24.77 9.59
C PRO A 105 16.42 -24.91 11.13
N PRO A 106 15.80 -26.00 11.64
CA PRO A 106 15.65 -26.25 13.07
C PRO A 106 16.99 -26.38 13.80
#